data_AF-A0A7V4UI14-F1
#
_entry.id   AF-A0A7V4UI14-F1
#
_cell.length_a   1.000
_cell.length_b   1.000
_cell.length_c   1.000
_cell.angle_alpha   90.00
_cell.angle_beta   90.00
_cell.angle_gamma   90.00
#
_symmetry.space_group_name_H-M   'P 1'
#
loop_
_entity.id
_entity.type
_entity.pdbx_description
1 polymer ?
#
loop_
_entity_poly.entity_id
_entity_poly.type
_entity_poly.pdbx_seq_one_letter_code
_entity_poly.pdbx_strand_id
1 'polypeptide(L)'
;GNAVDAAVAVGLTLGVVDARNSGLGGGCFILIRRADGRLVAIDGRETAPARATRDMYFQKGQLQPEWSQTGPLAVATPGALAAYALAVKEHGRRPLADLVRPAAELAARGFPLDRPNAAALAQAAQTLVRVCGPSVSLLKADGSPYAAGEILKQPDLARTYHGIADGGVDYFYRGPFAAAVGKWMAEHGGLLTADDFAAYQPVLREPLVTTYRGRTIVGFPPPSSGGVHVAQILNILEAFDVAAIHGRSPGEYQHLLAEAMKLAFADRAHWLGDPDFVRVPLGLVDKAYARELAARIDLARATPLAGHGTPPEADARVFQKHTTHIAAADAEGNWVAITQTVNTSYGAKVIVPGTGVVLNNEMDDFSIAPGQPNAFGLVGAEANAVAPRKRPLSSMSPTIVLEEGQPVLTLGAAGGPTIITQVLQGLVRRLDLGWPLAEAVGQPRIHHQWSPDAVRIESQLAPELQQALTERGHKLTKVGSMGVTQAILLDRASGRFLGVHDPRVPGKAAGP
;
A
#
# COMPACT_ATOMS: atom_id res chain seq x y z
N GLY A 1 17.41 14.59 -13.38
CA GLY A 1 17.10 14.22 -11.99
C GLY A 1 17.71 12.86 -11.73
N ASN A 2 17.70 12.42 -10.49
CA ASN A 2 18.07 11.07 -10.09
C ASN A 2 16.82 10.19 -9.87
N ALA A 3 17.00 8.97 -9.38
CA ALA A 3 15.91 8.02 -9.13
C ALA A 3 14.86 8.56 -8.14
N VAL A 4 15.28 9.39 -7.17
CA VAL A 4 14.36 10.03 -6.20
C VAL A 4 13.48 11.05 -6.90
N ASP A 5 14.07 11.94 -7.70
CA ASP A 5 13.31 12.93 -8.49
C ASP A 5 12.30 12.25 -9.41
N ALA A 6 12.73 11.18 -10.09
CA ALA A 6 11.89 10.41 -11.01
C ALA A 6 10.72 9.72 -10.28
N ALA A 7 11.00 9.05 -9.16
CA ALA A 7 9.97 8.38 -8.38
C ALA A 7 8.93 9.37 -7.82
N VAL A 8 9.36 10.54 -7.35
CA VAL A 8 8.46 11.59 -6.86
C VAL A 8 7.65 12.22 -8.00
N ALA A 9 8.25 12.52 -9.15
CA ALA A 9 7.51 13.02 -10.31
C ALA A 9 6.44 12.02 -10.78
N VAL A 10 6.76 10.72 -10.78
CA VAL A 10 5.78 9.66 -11.07
C VAL A 10 4.69 9.63 -10.02
N GLY A 11 5.04 9.74 -8.72
CA GLY A 11 4.07 9.77 -7.62
C GLY A 11 3.05 10.90 -7.74
N LEU A 12 3.53 12.12 -8.00
CA LEU A 12 2.70 13.30 -8.27
C LEU A 12 1.84 13.12 -9.53
N THR A 13 2.39 12.55 -10.60
CA THR A 13 1.65 12.30 -11.83
C THR A 13 0.54 11.26 -11.64
N LEU A 14 0.78 10.22 -10.86
CA LEU A 14 -0.22 9.21 -10.51
C LEU A 14 -1.38 9.80 -9.70
N GLY A 15 -1.12 10.82 -8.87
CA GLY A 15 -2.17 11.60 -8.21
C GLY A 15 -3.11 12.34 -9.17
N VAL A 16 -2.77 12.44 -10.46
CA VAL A 16 -3.60 13.01 -11.53
C VAL A 16 -4.25 11.92 -12.37
N VAL A 17 -3.48 10.93 -12.83
CA VAL A 17 -3.97 9.91 -13.79
C VAL A 17 -4.57 8.67 -13.16
N ASP A 18 -4.34 8.46 -11.86
CA ASP A 18 -4.77 7.29 -11.09
C ASP A 18 -5.23 7.71 -9.67
N ALA A 19 -5.92 8.86 -9.59
CA ALA A 19 -6.38 9.49 -8.34
C ALA A 19 -7.31 8.59 -7.49
N ARG A 20 -7.84 7.50 -8.08
CA ARG A 20 -8.58 6.48 -7.34
C ARG A 20 -7.70 5.64 -6.42
N ASN A 21 -6.40 5.55 -6.71
CA ASN A 21 -5.45 4.68 -6.01
C ASN A 21 -4.53 5.44 -5.05
N SER A 22 -4.07 6.62 -5.44
CA SER A 22 -3.11 7.40 -4.68
C SER A 22 -3.16 8.88 -5.07
N GLY A 23 -2.55 9.75 -4.26
CA GLY A 23 -2.44 11.17 -4.55
C GLY A 23 -2.10 12.01 -3.32
N LEU A 24 -2.10 13.34 -3.48
CA LEU A 24 -1.73 14.28 -2.41
C LEU A 24 -2.59 14.17 -1.15
N GLY A 25 -3.83 13.70 -1.28
CA GLY A 25 -4.75 13.55 -0.15
C GLY A 25 -4.58 12.23 0.61
N GLY A 26 -3.53 11.45 0.33
CA GLY A 26 -3.18 10.26 1.10
C GLY A 26 -1.76 10.28 1.63
N GLY A 27 -1.16 9.11 1.77
CA GLY A 27 0.12 8.88 2.42
C GLY A 27 1.01 7.94 1.62
N CYS A 28 2.27 7.84 2.04
CA CYS A 28 3.23 6.96 1.40
C CYS A 28 4.36 6.50 2.33
N PHE A 29 5.03 5.44 1.91
CA PHE A 29 6.31 5.03 2.44
C PHE A 29 7.35 5.06 1.32
N ILE A 30 8.49 5.69 1.60
CA ILE A 30 9.60 5.85 0.65
C ILE A 30 10.82 5.14 1.23
N LEU A 31 11.28 4.08 0.57
CA LEU A 31 12.51 3.39 0.90
C LEU A 31 13.58 3.71 -0.16
N ILE A 32 14.75 4.17 0.27
CA ILE A 32 15.85 4.61 -0.60
C ILE A 32 17.14 3.88 -0.21
N ARG A 33 17.80 3.27 -1.19
CA ARG A 33 19.22 2.90 -1.12
C ARG A 33 20.00 3.92 -1.93
N ARG A 34 20.83 4.74 -1.29
CA ARG A 34 21.65 5.78 -1.94
C ARG A 34 22.86 5.20 -2.66
N ALA A 35 23.50 5.94 -3.54
CA ALA A 35 24.79 5.50 -4.13
C ALA A 35 25.87 5.17 -3.08
N ASP A 36 25.87 5.88 -1.94
CA ASP A 36 26.96 5.91 -0.95
C ASP A 36 26.96 4.81 0.13
N GLY A 37 25.94 3.96 0.18
CA GLY A 37 25.78 2.97 1.27
C GLY A 37 24.50 3.14 2.07
N ARG A 38 23.98 4.37 2.18
CA ARG A 38 22.89 4.68 3.11
C ARG A 38 21.56 4.05 2.69
N LEU A 39 20.83 3.60 3.71
CA LEU A 39 19.44 3.16 3.64
C LEU A 39 18.59 4.22 4.34
N VAL A 40 17.51 4.66 3.70
CA VAL A 40 16.61 5.69 4.22
C VAL A 40 15.17 5.19 4.11
N ALA A 41 14.41 5.33 5.19
CA ALA A 41 12.98 5.09 5.22
C ALA A 41 12.26 6.38 5.65
N ILE A 42 11.43 6.94 4.76
CA ILE A 42 10.61 8.14 5.05
C ILE A 42 9.16 7.70 5.20
N ASP A 43 8.63 7.90 6.41
CA ASP A 43 7.26 7.63 6.82
C ASP A 43 6.39 8.87 6.56
N GLY A 44 5.69 8.83 5.42
CA GLY A 44 4.65 9.79 5.05
C GLY A 44 3.25 9.23 5.29
N ARG A 45 3.08 8.33 6.28
CA ARG A 45 1.77 7.80 6.64
C ARG A 45 0.90 8.88 7.23
N GLU A 46 -0.39 8.80 6.95
CA GLU A 46 -1.39 9.69 7.51
C GLU A 46 -1.45 9.59 9.03
N THR A 47 -1.88 10.67 9.69
CA THR A 47 -2.10 10.67 11.15
C THR A 47 -3.56 10.96 11.46
N ALA A 48 -4.10 10.28 12.46
CA ALA A 48 -5.44 10.56 12.97
C ALA A 48 -5.53 12.04 13.39
N PRO A 49 -6.64 12.74 13.13
CA PRO A 49 -6.83 14.10 13.60
C PRO A 49 -6.64 14.20 15.12
N ALA A 50 -6.19 15.35 15.63
CA ALA A 50 -5.96 15.56 17.05
C ALA A 50 -7.22 15.37 17.91
N ARG A 51 -8.41 15.50 17.28
CA ARG A 51 -9.71 15.28 17.91
C ARG A 51 -10.24 13.85 17.79
N ALA A 52 -9.52 12.96 17.11
CA ALA A 52 -9.92 11.56 16.99
C ALA A 52 -9.93 10.88 18.37
N THR A 53 -10.94 10.06 18.62
CA THR A 53 -11.06 9.29 19.86
C THR A 53 -11.25 7.83 19.55
N ARG A 54 -10.94 6.97 20.52
CA ARG A 54 -11.10 5.51 20.41
C ARG A 54 -12.49 5.12 19.91
N ASP A 55 -13.53 5.75 20.46
CA ASP A 55 -14.92 5.36 20.24
C ASP A 55 -15.66 6.28 19.25
N MET A 56 -14.93 7.05 18.42
CA MET A 56 -15.52 8.02 17.49
C MET A 56 -16.48 7.42 16.44
N TYR A 57 -16.44 6.10 16.26
CA TYR A 57 -17.31 5.36 15.34
C TYR A 57 -18.52 4.70 16.01
N PHE A 58 -18.79 5.02 17.28
CA PHE A 58 -19.98 4.55 17.98
C PHE A 58 -21.06 5.61 18.01
N GLN A 59 -22.29 5.22 17.68
CA GLN A 59 -23.49 6.02 17.87
C GLN A 59 -24.48 5.26 18.73
N LYS A 60 -24.86 5.82 19.89
CA LYS A 60 -25.79 5.18 20.86
C LYS A 60 -25.39 3.74 21.22
N GLY A 61 -24.08 3.49 21.35
CA GLY A 61 -23.52 2.17 21.66
C GLY A 61 -23.44 1.20 20.47
N GLN A 62 -23.87 1.61 19.27
CA GLN A 62 -23.76 0.80 18.05
C GLN A 62 -22.61 1.29 17.17
N LEU A 63 -21.76 0.36 16.75
CA LEU A 63 -20.67 0.64 15.82
C LEU A 63 -21.21 1.02 14.44
N GLN A 64 -20.58 2.02 13.81
CA GLN A 64 -20.89 2.51 12.47
C GLN A 64 -19.66 2.34 11.55
N PRO A 65 -19.40 1.14 11.00
CA PRO A 65 -18.17 0.87 10.24
C PRO A 65 -18.00 1.78 9.02
N GLU A 66 -19.10 2.10 8.32
CA GLU A 66 -19.09 2.96 7.14
C GLU A 66 -18.52 4.37 7.40
N TRP A 67 -18.56 4.86 8.65
CA TRP A 67 -18.01 6.18 9.02
C TRP A 67 -16.48 6.23 8.95
N SER A 68 -15.81 5.07 9.07
CA SER A 68 -14.37 4.97 8.86
C SER A 68 -13.99 4.82 7.37
N GLN A 69 -14.96 4.47 6.52
CA GLN A 69 -14.74 4.14 5.11
C GLN A 69 -15.11 5.27 4.15
N THR A 70 -16.22 5.96 4.42
CA THR A 70 -16.77 6.99 3.53
C THR A 70 -17.14 8.24 4.31
N GLY A 71 -16.82 9.40 3.74
CA GLY A 71 -17.19 10.71 4.27
C GLY A 71 -16.15 11.33 5.21
N PRO A 72 -16.50 12.44 5.86
CA PRO A 72 -15.53 13.31 6.52
C PRO A 72 -14.85 12.71 7.76
N LEU A 73 -15.46 11.72 8.42
CA LEU A 73 -14.89 11.03 9.59
C LEU A 73 -13.86 9.95 9.23
N ALA A 74 -13.78 9.58 7.95
CA ALA A 74 -12.86 8.57 7.45
C ALA A 74 -11.45 9.15 7.17
N VAL A 75 -11.35 10.47 7.07
CA VAL A 75 -10.15 11.14 6.56
C VAL A 75 -9.12 11.35 7.66
N ALA A 76 -7.89 10.86 7.42
CA ALA A 76 -6.71 11.16 8.22
C ALA A 76 -5.86 12.27 7.56
N THR A 77 -4.97 12.90 8.32
CA THR A 77 -4.12 14.00 7.83
C THR A 77 -3.18 13.52 6.74
N PRO A 78 -3.28 14.00 5.48
CA PRO A 78 -2.47 13.52 4.36
C PRO A 78 -0.95 13.75 4.54
N GLY A 79 -0.15 12.74 4.23
CA GLY A 79 1.30 12.73 4.45
C GLY A 79 2.19 12.67 3.22
N ALA A 80 1.62 12.33 2.05
CA ALA A 80 2.40 12.04 0.85
C ALA A 80 3.28 13.22 0.40
N LEU A 81 2.71 14.43 0.35
CA LEU A 81 3.44 15.61 -0.12
C LEU A 81 4.64 15.95 0.77
N ALA A 82 4.49 15.87 2.09
CA ALA A 82 5.59 16.17 3.00
C ALA A 82 6.72 15.14 2.88
N ALA A 83 6.38 13.86 2.72
CA ALA A 83 7.38 12.82 2.48
C ALA A 83 8.10 13.01 1.13
N TYR A 84 7.39 13.37 0.06
CA TYR A 84 8.00 13.72 -1.22
C TYR A 84 8.93 14.92 -1.11
N ALA A 85 8.49 15.98 -0.43
CA ALA A 85 9.30 17.16 -0.23
C ALA A 85 10.57 16.86 0.56
N LEU A 86 10.48 16.03 1.61
CA LEU A 86 11.65 15.60 2.38
C LEU A 86 12.60 14.77 1.52
N ALA A 87 12.08 13.79 0.77
CA ALA A 87 12.89 12.95 -0.12
C ALA A 87 13.62 13.78 -1.18
N VAL A 88 12.93 14.72 -1.84
CA VAL A 88 13.52 15.59 -2.85
C VAL A 88 14.55 16.54 -2.23
N LYS A 89 14.24 17.14 -1.07
CA LYS A 89 15.14 18.06 -0.37
C LYS A 89 16.45 17.40 0.02
N GLU A 90 16.41 16.18 0.57
CA GLU A 90 17.59 15.51 1.10
C GLU A 90 18.31 14.61 0.09
N HIS A 91 17.59 14.12 -0.92
CA HIS A 91 18.09 13.07 -1.80
C HIS A 91 17.81 13.31 -3.29
N GLY A 92 17.07 14.35 -3.66
CA GLY A 92 16.81 14.74 -5.04
C GLY A 92 17.94 15.56 -5.68
N ARG A 93 17.80 15.83 -6.98
CA ARG A 93 18.63 16.76 -7.76
C ARG A 93 17.80 17.85 -8.43
N ARG A 94 16.47 17.86 -8.27
CA ARG A 94 15.56 18.85 -8.84
C ARG A 94 14.77 19.55 -7.73
N PRO A 95 14.43 20.84 -7.88
CA PRO A 95 13.43 21.48 -7.03
C PRO A 95 12.09 20.74 -7.11
N LEU A 96 11.35 20.66 -5.98
CA LEU A 96 10.02 20.05 -5.96
C LEU A 96 9.07 20.68 -6.99
N ALA A 97 9.16 22.00 -7.18
CA ALA A 97 8.36 22.74 -8.16
C ALA A 97 8.49 22.15 -9.58
N ASP A 98 9.71 21.79 -10.00
CA ASP A 98 9.97 21.22 -11.33
C ASP A 98 9.32 19.84 -11.49
N LEU A 99 9.12 19.10 -10.39
CA LEU A 99 8.50 17.78 -10.38
C LEU A 99 6.97 17.84 -10.35
N VAL A 100 6.41 18.88 -9.72
CA VAL A 100 4.96 19.10 -9.60
C VAL A 100 4.36 19.71 -10.87
N ARG A 101 5.06 20.66 -11.51
CA ARG A 101 4.55 21.38 -12.70
C ARG A 101 4.07 20.46 -13.83
N PRO A 102 4.79 19.41 -14.25
CA PRO A 102 4.31 18.53 -15.32
C PRO A 102 2.97 17.85 -15.01
N ALA A 103 2.74 17.49 -13.74
CA ALA A 103 1.47 16.93 -13.29
C ALA A 103 0.36 17.99 -13.25
N ALA A 104 0.67 19.24 -12.85
CA ALA A 104 -0.26 20.37 -12.92
C ALA A 104 -0.75 20.62 -14.36
N GLU A 105 0.19 20.67 -15.31
CA GLU A 105 -0.12 20.86 -16.74
C GLU A 105 -0.93 19.70 -17.31
N LEU A 106 -0.64 18.46 -16.89
CA LEU A 106 -1.42 17.29 -17.28
C LEU A 106 -2.85 17.35 -16.74
N ALA A 107 -3.04 17.76 -15.49
CA ALA A 107 -4.36 17.95 -14.88
C ALA A 107 -5.16 19.05 -15.62
N ALA A 108 -4.51 20.14 -16.01
CA ALA A 108 -5.14 21.25 -16.73
C ALA A 108 -5.55 20.88 -18.17
N ARG A 109 -4.62 20.29 -18.94
CA ARG A 109 -4.88 19.92 -20.35
C ARG A 109 -5.82 18.72 -20.47
N GLY A 110 -5.79 17.84 -19.47
CA GLY A 110 -6.55 16.58 -19.41
C GLY A 110 -5.89 15.43 -20.16
N PHE A 111 -6.47 14.25 -20.00
CA PHE A 111 -6.02 12.99 -20.61
C PHE A 111 -7.20 12.06 -20.89
N PRO A 112 -7.09 11.15 -21.87
CA PRO A 112 -8.13 10.15 -22.11
C PRO A 112 -8.22 9.18 -20.93
N LEU A 113 -9.41 9.02 -20.37
CA LEU A 113 -9.65 8.11 -19.27
C LEU A 113 -9.61 6.66 -19.77
N ASP A 114 -8.79 5.81 -19.16
CA ASP A 114 -8.76 4.40 -19.53
C ASP A 114 -10.02 3.64 -19.04
N ARG A 115 -10.21 2.42 -19.55
CA ARG A 115 -11.38 1.59 -19.20
C ARG A 115 -11.45 1.28 -17.69
N PRO A 116 -10.36 0.84 -17.02
CA PRO A 116 -10.41 0.58 -15.57
C PRO A 116 -10.79 1.80 -14.72
N ASN A 117 -10.26 2.98 -15.03
CA ASN A 117 -10.55 4.21 -14.30
C ASN A 117 -11.96 4.72 -14.56
N ALA A 118 -12.45 4.64 -15.81
CA ALA A 118 -13.84 4.97 -16.14
C ALA A 118 -14.84 4.07 -15.40
N ALA A 119 -14.58 2.76 -15.34
CA ALA A 119 -15.43 1.83 -14.60
C ALA A 119 -15.45 2.14 -13.10
N ALA A 120 -14.29 2.41 -12.50
CA ALA A 120 -14.23 2.79 -11.07
C ALA A 120 -14.90 4.14 -10.79
N LEU A 121 -14.75 5.12 -11.68
CA LEU A 121 -15.42 6.40 -11.55
C LEU A 121 -16.94 6.23 -11.61
N ALA A 122 -17.43 5.43 -12.56
CA ALA A 122 -18.86 5.13 -12.68
C ALA A 122 -19.43 4.48 -11.41
N GLN A 123 -18.68 3.55 -10.79
CA GLN A 123 -19.07 2.92 -9.53
C GLN A 123 -19.05 3.89 -8.34
N ALA A 124 -18.12 4.85 -8.33
CA ALA A 124 -17.99 5.83 -7.25
C ALA A 124 -18.93 7.04 -7.39
N ALA A 125 -19.42 7.33 -8.60
CA ALA A 125 -20.11 8.59 -8.95
C ALA A 125 -21.27 8.93 -8.01
N GLN A 126 -22.18 7.98 -7.76
CA GLN A 126 -23.33 8.23 -6.88
C GLN A 126 -22.91 8.59 -5.44
N THR A 127 -21.85 7.94 -4.93
CA THR A 127 -21.34 8.25 -3.59
C THR A 127 -20.62 9.58 -3.56
N LEU A 128 -19.83 9.90 -4.60
CA LEU A 128 -19.18 11.20 -4.75
C LEU A 128 -20.21 12.33 -4.78
N VAL A 129 -21.30 12.18 -5.55
CA VAL A 129 -22.41 13.16 -5.57
C VAL A 129 -23.05 13.30 -4.18
N ARG A 130 -23.29 12.18 -3.49
CA ARG A 130 -23.89 12.18 -2.14
C ARG A 130 -23.01 12.89 -1.11
N VAL A 131 -21.69 12.68 -1.17
CA VAL A 131 -20.74 13.19 -0.16
C VAL A 131 -20.28 14.61 -0.47
N CYS A 132 -20.03 14.93 -1.73
CA CYS A 132 -19.41 16.19 -2.16
C CYS A 132 -20.36 17.14 -2.89
N GLY A 133 -21.53 16.66 -3.32
CA GLY A 133 -22.44 17.39 -4.21
C GLY A 133 -22.23 17.06 -5.70
N PRO A 134 -23.17 17.46 -6.57
CA PRO A 134 -23.22 17.02 -7.97
C PRO A 134 -22.09 17.59 -8.85
N SER A 135 -21.50 18.72 -8.50
CA SER A 135 -20.44 19.38 -9.28
C SER A 135 -19.03 19.12 -8.75
N VAL A 136 -18.84 17.99 -8.05
CA VAL A 136 -17.52 17.59 -7.52
C VAL A 136 -16.51 17.38 -8.65
N SER A 137 -15.28 17.84 -8.45
CA SER A 137 -14.18 17.59 -9.38
C SER A 137 -14.05 16.08 -9.62
N LEU A 138 -13.85 15.65 -10.88
CA LEU A 138 -13.92 14.28 -11.43
C LEU A 138 -15.25 13.88 -12.08
N LEU A 139 -16.36 14.57 -11.80
CA LEU A 139 -17.63 14.33 -12.49
C LEU A 139 -17.93 15.45 -13.48
N LYS A 140 -18.84 15.18 -14.42
CA LYS A 140 -19.40 16.19 -15.32
C LYS A 140 -20.28 17.14 -14.52
N ALA A 141 -20.60 18.31 -15.10
CA ALA A 141 -21.37 19.35 -14.43
C ALA A 141 -22.78 18.88 -13.97
N ASP A 142 -23.34 17.86 -14.63
CA ASP A 142 -24.60 17.21 -14.30
C ASP A 142 -24.47 16.08 -13.26
N GLY A 143 -23.26 15.82 -12.74
CA GLY A 143 -22.95 14.75 -11.81
C GLY A 143 -22.73 13.38 -12.46
N SER A 144 -22.78 13.27 -13.79
CA SER A 144 -22.51 12.01 -14.48
C SER A 144 -20.99 11.71 -14.60
N PRO A 145 -20.57 10.44 -14.56
CA PRO A 145 -19.17 10.07 -14.70
C PRO A 145 -18.67 10.20 -16.15
N TYR A 146 -17.36 10.34 -16.30
CA TYR A 146 -16.69 10.20 -17.60
C TYR A 146 -16.57 8.72 -18.00
N ALA A 147 -16.79 8.44 -19.29
CA ALA A 147 -16.62 7.14 -19.93
C ALA A 147 -15.19 6.96 -20.44
N ALA A 148 -14.85 5.71 -20.76
CA ALA A 148 -13.54 5.37 -21.31
C ALA A 148 -13.29 6.08 -22.65
N GLY A 149 -12.11 6.67 -22.79
CA GLY A 149 -11.70 7.48 -23.95
C GLY A 149 -12.10 8.95 -23.87
N GLU A 150 -13.03 9.34 -22.99
CA GLU A 150 -13.34 10.76 -22.78
C GLU A 150 -12.14 11.47 -22.11
N ILE A 151 -11.95 12.75 -22.45
CA ILE A 151 -10.88 13.56 -21.88
C ILE A 151 -11.32 14.08 -20.51
N LEU A 152 -10.68 13.58 -19.45
CA LEU A 152 -10.86 14.09 -18.10
C LEU A 152 -9.93 15.28 -17.86
N LYS A 153 -10.52 16.46 -17.62
CA LYS A 153 -9.80 17.67 -17.18
C LYS A 153 -10.04 17.90 -15.70
N GLN A 154 -9.00 18.30 -14.97
CA GLN A 154 -9.02 18.49 -13.52
C GLN A 154 -8.50 19.90 -13.17
N PRO A 155 -9.23 20.97 -13.51
CA PRO A 155 -8.75 22.34 -13.31
C PRO A 155 -8.52 22.69 -11.84
N ASP A 156 -9.31 22.13 -10.93
CA ASP A 156 -9.15 22.36 -9.49
C ASP A 156 -7.86 21.73 -8.96
N LEU A 157 -7.58 20.49 -9.37
CA LEU A 157 -6.34 19.80 -9.02
C LEU A 157 -5.13 20.52 -9.63
N ALA A 158 -5.24 20.99 -10.87
CA ALA A 158 -4.19 21.78 -11.51
C ALA A 158 -3.86 23.04 -10.71
N ARG A 159 -4.87 23.78 -10.24
CA ARG A 159 -4.66 24.96 -9.37
C ARG A 159 -3.97 24.58 -8.06
N THR A 160 -4.36 23.48 -7.42
CA THR A 160 -3.69 22.97 -6.23
C THR A 160 -2.21 22.65 -6.49
N TYR A 161 -1.90 21.98 -7.60
CA TYR A 161 -0.53 21.63 -7.96
C TYR A 161 0.31 22.87 -8.33
N HIS A 162 -0.27 23.86 -9.01
CA HIS A 162 0.39 25.15 -9.23
C HIS A 162 0.65 25.89 -7.91
N GLY A 163 -0.33 25.91 -7.01
CA GLY A 163 -0.18 26.47 -5.68
C GLY A 163 1.00 25.85 -4.90
N ILE A 164 1.19 24.53 -5.02
CA ILE A 164 2.34 23.83 -4.43
C ILE A 164 3.65 24.19 -5.16
N ALA A 165 3.63 24.28 -6.49
CA ALA A 165 4.82 24.61 -7.26
C ALA A 165 5.32 26.05 -7.00
N ASP A 166 4.40 26.98 -6.69
CA ASP A 166 4.72 28.39 -6.47
C ASP A 166 4.92 28.71 -4.98
N GLY A 167 4.11 28.12 -4.09
CA GLY A 167 4.12 28.37 -2.64
C GLY A 167 4.82 27.29 -1.80
N GLY A 168 5.37 26.26 -2.45
CA GLY A 168 5.96 25.10 -1.76
C GLY A 168 4.93 24.27 -0.99
N VAL A 169 5.42 23.44 -0.06
CA VAL A 169 4.55 22.59 0.78
C VAL A 169 3.61 23.38 1.69
N ASP A 170 3.95 24.63 2.02
CA ASP A 170 3.15 25.46 2.91
C ASP A 170 1.82 25.86 2.28
N TYR A 171 1.71 25.94 0.94
CA TYR A 171 0.39 26.08 0.29
C TYR A 171 -0.58 24.97 0.73
N PHE A 172 -0.06 23.74 0.86
CA PHE A 172 -0.83 22.56 1.24
C PHE A 172 -1.05 22.47 2.75
N TYR A 173 0.01 22.59 3.55
CA TYR A 173 -0.02 22.29 4.99
C TYR A 173 -0.33 23.48 5.90
N ARG A 174 -0.05 24.72 5.46
CA ARG A 174 -0.22 25.95 6.27
C ARG A 174 -0.98 27.05 5.55
N GLY A 175 -1.51 26.74 4.37
CA GLY A 175 -1.99 27.71 3.39
C GLY A 175 -3.43 27.46 2.97
N PRO A 176 -3.80 27.95 1.76
CA PRO A 176 -5.18 27.92 1.28
C PRO A 176 -5.82 26.52 1.28
N PHE A 177 -5.06 25.46 0.99
CA PHE A 177 -5.60 24.11 0.97
C PHE A 177 -6.03 23.64 2.37
N ALA A 178 -5.13 23.71 3.37
CA ALA A 178 -5.43 23.34 4.76
C ALA A 178 -6.62 24.15 5.32
N ALA A 179 -6.68 25.45 5.01
CA ALA A 179 -7.79 26.30 5.42
C ALA A 179 -9.13 25.87 4.79
N ALA A 180 -9.13 25.57 3.48
CA ALA A 180 -10.33 25.11 2.78
C ALA A 180 -10.82 23.76 3.30
N VAL A 181 -9.91 22.81 3.51
CA VAL A 181 -10.25 21.49 4.07
C VAL A 181 -10.78 21.62 5.49
N GLY A 182 -10.09 22.37 6.37
CA GLY A 182 -10.53 22.55 7.75
C GLY A 182 -11.91 23.19 7.87
N LYS A 183 -12.20 24.19 7.02
CA LYS A 183 -13.54 24.79 6.95
C LYS A 183 -14.59 23.78 6.51
N TRP A 184 -14.35 23.06 5.41
CA TRP A 184 -15.30 22.08 4.88
C TRP A 184 -15.57 20.96 5.91
N MET A 185 -14.53 20.49 6.60
CA MET A 185 -14.66 19.49 7.66
C MET A 185 -15.56 19.97 8.81
N ALA A 186 -15.37 21.22 9.27
CA ALA A 186 -16.20 21.80 10.32
C ALA A 186 -17.70 21.88 9.92
N GLU A 187 -17.98 22.19 8.65
CA GLU A 187 -19.34 22.29 8.11
C GLU A 187 -20.00 20.92 7.89
N HIS A 188 -19.22 19.86 7.67
CA HIS A 188 -19.73 18.53 7.29
C HIS A 188 -19.55 17.47 8.38
N GLY A 189 -19.13 17.86 9.59
CA GLY A 189 -18.97 16.94 10.73
C GLY A 189 -17.68 16.10 10.70
N GLY A 190 -16.65 16.58 10.01
CA GLY A 190 -15.31 16.00 10.03
C GLY A 190 -14.46 16.45 11.23
N LEU A 191 -13.34 15.75 11.44
CA LEU A 191 -12.43 16.03 12.54
C LEU A 191 -11.17 16.79 12.14
N LEU A 192 -10.76 16.74 10.87
CA LEU A 192 -9.56 17.40 10.38
C LEU A 192 -9.68 18.92 10.48
N THR A 193 -8.62 19.53 10.99
CA THR A 193 -8.47 20.98 11.13
C THR A 193 -7.23 21.49 10.40
N ALA A 194 -7.15 22.79 10.12
CA ALA A 194 -5.93 23.39 9.57
C ALA A 194 -4.71 23.17 10.49
N ASP A 195 -4.93 23.10 11.81
CA ASP A 195 -3.86 22.84 12.79
C ASP A 195 -3.32 21.40 12.68
N ASP A 196 -4.15 20.42 12.33
CA ASP A 196 -3.69 19.05 12.05
C ASP A 196 -2.73 19.03 10.85
N PHE A 197 -3.07 19.75 9.78
CA PHE A 197 -2.17 19.92 8.62
C PHE A 197 -0.88 20.64 9.00
N ALA A 198 -0.97 21.75 9.75
CA ALA A 198 0.19 22.55 10.13
C ALA A 198 1.16 21.79 11.06
N ALA A 199 0.63 20.89 11.88
CA ALA A 199 1.39 20.04 12.80
C ALA A 199 1.96 18.78 12.14
N TYR A 200 1.49 18.38 10.95
CA TYR A 200 1.95 17.17 10.29
C TYR A 200 3.44 17.26 9.92
N GLN A 201 4.17 16.18 10.22
CA GLN A 201 5.54 15.98 9.74
C GLN A 201 5.76 14.51 9.33
N PRO A 202 6.49 14.27 8.23
CA PRO A 202 6.97 12.94 7.89
C PRO A 202 8.07 12.53 8.88
N VAL A 203 8.24 11.23 9.09
CA VAL A 203 9.22 10.71 10.07
C VAL A 203 10.31 9.92 9.35
N LEU A 204 11.58 10.17 9.70
CA LEU A 204 12.67 9.29 9.31
C LEU A 204 12.68 8.06 10.22
N ARG A 205 12.59 6.88 9.63
CA ARG A 205 12.61 5.60 10.33
C ARG A 205 13.90 4.85 10.03
N GLU A 206 14.34 4.01 10.97
CA GLU A 206 15.40 3.04 10.71
C GLU A 206 14.84 1.90 9.84
N PRO A 207 15.38 1.67 8.63
CA PRO A 207 14.89 0.61 7.75
C PRO A 207 14.98 -0.77 8.41
N LEU A 208 14.00 -1.63 8.14
CA LEU A 208 14.06 -3.01 8.60
C LEU A 208 15.03 -3.79 7.73
N VAL A 209 16.01 -4.45 8.33
CA VAL A 209 17.02 -5.24 7.63
C VAL A 209 17.00 -6.69 8.13
N THR A 210 16.84 -7.65 7.21
CA THR A 210 17.02 -9.09 7.48
C THR A 210 17.91 -9.72 6.42
N THR A 211 18.19 -11.01 6.55
CA THR A 211 18.89 -11.80 5.54
C THR A 211 18.03 -12.96 5.06
N TYR A 212 18.11 -13.28 3.78
CA TYR A 212 17.46 -14.45 3.19
C TYR A 212 18.35 -15.04 2.11
N ARG A 213 18.73 -16.32 2.25
CA ARG A 213 19.56 -17.04 1.26
C ARG A 213 20.84 -16.29 0.86
N GLY A 214 21.56 -15.77 1.86
CA GLY A 214 22.81 -15.02 1.67
C GLY A 214 22.64 -13.58 1.16
N ARG A 215 21.42 -13.09 0.97
CA ARG A 215 21.11 -11.73 0.51
C ARG A 215 20.55 -10.90 1.64
N THR A 216 20.79 -9.59 1.58
CA THR A 216 20.19 -8.63 2.52
C THR A 216 18.84 -8.18 1.97
N ILE A 217 17.80 -8.27 2.78
CA ILE A 217 16.46 -7.78 2.46
C ILE A 217 16.21 -6.54 3.31
N VAL A 218 16.00 -5.41 2.65
CA VAL A 218 15.65 -4.14 3.28
C VAL A 218 14.17 -3.88 3.05
N GLY A 219 13.40 -3.82 4.13
CA GLY A 219 11.98 -3.52 4.12
C GLY A 219 11.66 -2.23 4.89
N PHE A 220 10.41 -1.80 4.79
CA PHE A 220 9.92 -0.67 5.56
C PHE A 220 9.52 -1.10 7.00
N PRO A 221 9.93 -0.35 8.04
CA PRO A 221 9.59 -0.67 9.43
C PRO A 221 8.13 -0.28 9.78
N PRO A 222 7.66 -0.59 11.01
CA PRO A 222 6.43 -0.01 11.55
C PRO A 222 6.40 1.53 11.41
N PRO A 223 5.24 2.15 11.09
CA PRO A 223 3.87 1.63 11.19
C PRO A 223 3.41 0.82 9.96
N SER A 224 4.32 0.43 9.05
CA SER A 224 4.01 -0.66 8.14
C SER A 224 4.24 -2.02 8.79
N SER A 225 3.29 -2.94 8.66
CA SER A 225 3.54 -4.37 8.90
C SER A 225 4.33 -5.02 7.76
N GLY A 226 4.48 -4.33 6.62
CA GLY A 226 4.99 -4.90 5.38
C GLY A 226 6.36 -5.52 5.49
N GLY A 227 7.37 -4.73 5.89
CA GLY A 227 8.75 -5.22 6.02
C GLY A 227 8.88 -6.31 7.09
N VAL A 228 8.19 -6.15 8.23
CA VAL A 228 8.18 -7.13 9.33
C VAL A 228 7.68 -8.49 8.84
N HIS A 229 6.52 -8.51 8.18
CA HIS A 229 5.88 -9.75 7.75
C HIS A 229 6.53 -10.39 6.53
N VAL A 230 7.05 -9.59 5.59
CA VAL A 230 7.90 -10.13 4.51
C VAL A 230 9.13 -10.81 5.12
N ALA A 231 9.84 -10.15 6.04
CA ALA A 231 11.00 -10.72 6.71
C ALA A 231 10.66 -11.97 7.54
N GLN A 232 9.59 -11.91 8.32
CA GLN A 232 9.13 -13.03 9.15
C GLN A 232 8.82 -14.26 8.30
N ILE A 233 8.05 -14.09 7.21
CA ILE A 233 7.67 -15.21 6.35
C ILE A 233 8.90 -15.77 5.62
N LEU A 234 9.80 -14.92 5.12
CA LEU A 234 11.08 -15.37 4.54
C LEU A 234 11.92 -16.16 5.55
N ASN A 235 12.02 -15.70 6.79
CA ASN A 235 12.76 -16.41 7.84
C ASN A 235 12.11 -17.78 8.18
N ILE A 236 10.77 -17.90 8.13
CA ILE A 236 10.08 -19.19 8.27
C ILE A 236 10.45 -20.12 7.11
N LEU A 237 10.39 -19.61 5.88
CA LEU A 237 10.70 -20.37 4.66
C LEU A 237 12.18 -20.79 4.59
N GLU A 238 13.08 -20.06 5.26
CA GLU A 238 14.51 -20.38 5.29
C GLU A 238 14.80 -21.74 5.96
N ALA A 239 13.88 -22.21 6.83
CA ALA A 239 13.96 -23.53 7.45
C ALA A 239 13.67 -24.70 6.48
N PHE A 240 13.22 -24.41 5.26
CA PHE A 240 12.88 -25.40 4.24
C PHE A 240 13.76 -25.25 2.99
N ASP A 241 14.00 -26.35 2.28
CA ASP A 241 14.53 -26.30 0.91
C ASP A 241 13.38 -26.04 -0.08
N VAL A 242 13.06 -24.76 -0.25
CA VAL A 242 11.91 -24.32 -1.07
C VAL A 242 12.03 -24.78 -2.52
N ALA A 243 13.25 -24.78 -3.08
CA ALA A 243 13.49 -25.19 -4.46
C ALA A 243 13.27 -26.70 -4.64
N ALA A 244 13.79 -27.52 -3.72
CA ALA A 244 13.55 -28.97 -3.75
C ALA A 244 12.06 -29.32 -3.53
N ILE A 245 11.37 -28.61 -2.64
CA ILE A 245 9.92 -28.76 -2.42
C ILE A 245 9.14 -28.42 -3.69
N HIS A 246 9.44 -27.28 -4.33
CA HIS A 246 8.79 -26.91 -5.59
C HIS A 246 9.06 -27.94 -6.69
N GLY A 247 10.31 -28.41 -6.82
CA GLY A 247 10.71 -29.40 -7.82
C GLY A 247 10.02 -30.76 -7.66
N ARG A 248 9.78 -31.21 -6.42
CA ARG A 248 9.06 -32.47 -6.16
C ARG A 248 7.53 -32.32 -6.27
N SER A 249 6.99 -31.21 -5.78
CA SER A 249 5.53 -30.96 -5.76
C SER A 249 5.22 -29.46 -5.71
N PRO A 250 4.84 -28.85 -6.85
CA PRO A 250 4.37 -27.47 -6.86
C PRO A 250 3.16 -27.23 -5.93
N GLY A 251 2.31 -28.24 -5.73
CA GLY A 251 1.18 -28.15 -4.79
C GLY A 251 1.61 -28.07 -3.32
N GLU A 252 2.65 -28.82 -2.93
CA GLU A 252 3.24 -28.73 -1.59
C GLU A 252 3.92 -27.37 -1.35
N TYR A 253 4.57 -26.82 -2.39
CA TYR A 253 5.11 -25.46 -2.35
C TYR A 253 4.01 -24.41 -2.08
N GLN A 254 2.87 -24.48 -2.78
CA GLN A 254 1.75 -23.56 -2.52
C GLN A 254 1.20 -23.72 -1.10
N HIS A 255 1.13 -24.95 -0.60
CA HIS A 255 0.72 -25.22 0.78
C HIS A 255 1.69 -24.60 1.80
N LEU A 256 3.01 -24.80 1.62
CA LEU A 256 4.04 -24.22 2.49
C LEU A 256 3.93 -22.69 2.54
N LEU A 257 3.74 -22.04 1.38
CA LEU A 257 3.53 -20.60 1.32
C LEU A 257 2.27 -20.17 2.11
N ALA A 258 1.15 -20.88 1.93
CA ALA A 258 -0.09 -20.58 2.63
C ALA A 258 0.06 -20.69 4.16
N GLU A 259 0.70 -21.75 4.65
CA GLU A 259 0.92 -21.97 6.08
C GLU A 259 1.85 -20.91 6.69
N ALA A 260 2.95 -20.58 6.02
CA ALA A 260 3.88 -19.56 6.48
C ALA A 260 3.23 -18.16 6.52
N MET A 261 2.43 -17.82 5.49
CA MET A 261 1.62 -16.60 5.49
C MET A 261 0.62 -16.59 6.64
N LYS A 262 -0.12 -17.69 6.86
CA LYS A 262 -1.11 -17.82 7.95
C LYS A 262 -0.50 -17.51 9.32
N LEU A 263 0.63 -18.13 9.65
CA LEU A 263 1.29 -17.92 10.94
C LEU A 263 1.72 -16.46 11.14
N ALA A 264 2.35 -15.85 10.13
CA ALA A 264 2.80 -14.47 10.22
C ALA A 264 1.62 -13.48 10.32
N PHE A 265 0.54 -13.68 9.57
CA PHE A 265 -0.63 -12.79 9.66
C PHE A 265 -1.38 -12.89 11.00
N ALA A 266 -1.30 -14.03 11.69
CA ALA A 266 -1.79 -14.12 13.07
C ALA A 266 -0.99 -13.20 14.01
N ASP A 267 0.34 -13.17 13.88
CA ASP A 267 1.18 -12.22 14.64
C ASP A 267 0.89 -10.77 14.25
N ARG A 268 0.62 -10.51 12.97
CA ARG A 268 0.25 -9.17 12.46
C ARG A 268 -0.92 -8.59 13.25
N ALA A 269 -1.98 -9.37 13.39
CA ALA A 269 -3.23 -8.92 13.99
C ALA A 269 -3.06 -8.59 15.48
N HIS A 270 -2.16 -9.29 16.17
CA HIS A 270 -1.97 -9.14 17.61
C HIS A 270 -0.96 -8.04 17.98
N TRP A 271 0.20 -8.02 17.33
CA TRP A 271 1.36 -7.26 17.81
C TRP A 271 1.58 -5.90 17.15
N LEU A 272 1.07 -5.69 15.94
CA LEU A 272 1.50 -4.57 15.11
C LEU A 272 0.59 -3.34 15.29
N GLY A 273 1.24 -2.17 15.33
CA GLY A 273 0.62 -0.86 15.44
C GLY A 273 1.66 0.23 15.21
N ASP A 274 1.32 1.47 15.56
CA ASP A 274 2.23 2.61 15.49
C ASP A 274 3.33 2.52 16.57
N PRO A 275 4.63 2.40 16.19
CA PRO A 275 5.72 2.29 17.16
C PRO A 275 5.87 3.53 18.05
N ASP A 276 5.32 4.69 17.66
CA ASP A 276 5.32 5.90 18.47
C ASP A 276 4.33 5.82 19.66
N PHE A 277 3.43 4.84 19.65
CA PHE A 277 2.37 4.66 20.64
C PHE A 277 2.39 3.30 21.33
N VAL A 278 2.87 2.25 20.65
CA VAL A 278 2.87 0.88 21.16
C VAL A 278 4.21 0.19 20.88
N ARG A 279 4.58 -0.75 21.76
CA ARG A 279 5.81 -1.52 21.58
C ARG A 279 5.59 -2.65 20.58
N VAL A 280 6.12 -2.50 19.37
CA VAL A 280 6.20 -3.59 18.39
C VAL A 280 7.36 -4.53 18.75
N PRO A 281 7.13 -5.85 18.94
CA PRO A 281 8.21 -6.77 19.29
C PRO A 281 9.20 -6.97 18.13
N LEU A 282 10.47 -6.66 18.36
CA LEU A 282 11.55 -6.92 17.39
C LEU A 282 11.76 -8.44 17.13
N GLY A 283 11.36 -9.28 18.08
CA GLY A 283 11.47 -10.74 17.96
C GLY A 283 10.65 -11.36 16.83
N LEU A 284 9.69 -10.62 16.24
CA LEU A 284 8.91 -11.11 15.10
C LEU A 284 9.75 -11.42 13.87
N VAL A 285 10.91 -10.77 13.72
CA VAL A 285 11.86 -11.03 12.63
C VAL A 285 13.08 -11.84 13.07
N ASP A 286 13.08 -12.37 14.30
CA ASP A 286 14.16 -13.23 14.77
C ASP A 286 14.12 -14.61 14.10
N LYS A 287 15.30 -15.13 13.73
CA LYS A 287 15.41 -16.42 13.03
C LYS A 287 15.09 -17.62 13.94
N ALA A 288 15.35 -17.54 15.25
CA ALA A 288 14.97 -18.61 16.17
C ALA A 288 13.45 -18.69 16.33
N TYR A 289 12.78 -17.54 16.49
CA TYR A 289 11.31 -17.50 16.52
C TYR A 289 10.70 -18.01 15.20
N ALA A 290 11.27 -17.62 14.06
CA ALA A 290 10.82 -18.13 12.76
C ALA A 290 10.97 -19.66 12.63
N ARG A 291 12.01 -20.27 13.24
CA ARG A 291 12.15 -21.74 13.30
C ARG A 291 11.10 -22.40 14.18
N GLU A 292 10.70 -21.77 15.28
CA GLU A 292 9.58 -22.25 16.12
C GLU A 292 8.27 -22.24 15.33
N LEU A 293 8.02 -21.18 14.56
CA LEU A 293 6.87 -21.11 13.67
C LEU A 293 6.95 -22.16 12.55
N ALA A 294 8.11 -22.33 11.91
CA ALA A 294 8.32 -23.34 10.87
C ALA A 294 8.05 -24.76 11.38
N ALA A 295 8.43 -25.09 12.62
CA ALA A 295 8.19 -26.40 13.23
C ALA A 295 6.69 -26.73 13.43
N ARG A 296 5.80 -25.74 13.31
CA ARG A 296 4.34 -25.90 13.39
C ARG A 296 3.69 -26.21 12.05
N ILE A 297 4.44 -26.18 10.95
CA ILE A 297 3.94 -26.43 9.60
C ILE A 297 4.01 -27.94 9.32
N ASP A 298 2.84 -28.57 9.15
CA ASP A 298 2.74 -29.93 8.62
C ASP A 298 2.60 -29.87 7.09
N LEU A 299 3.63 -30.27 6.34
CA LEU A 299 3.63 -30.19 4.87
C LEU A 299 2.54 -31.04 4.18
N ALA A 300 1.93 -31.97 4.91
CA ALA A 300 0.85 -32.82 4.40
C ALA A 300 -0.55 -32.26 4.71
N ARG A 301 -0.70 -31.36 5.71
CA ARG A 301 -2.01 -30.91 6.19
C ARG A 301 -2.00 -29.48 6.70
N ALA A 302 -3.02 -28.71 6.37
CA ALA A 302 -3.21 -27.36 6.90
C ALA A 302 -3.27 -27.38 8.43
N THR A 303 -2.39 -26.63 9.10
CA THR A 303 -2.31 -26.56 10.56
C THR A 303 -3.55 -25.83 11.10
N PRO A 304 -4.37 -26.46 11.96
CA PRO A 304 -5.46 -25.76 12.62
C PRO A 304 -4.90 -24.65 13.52
N LEU A 305 -5.32 -23.41 13.33
CA LEU A 305 -4.89 -22.28 14.15
C LEU A 305 -6.11 -21.72 14.91
N ALA A 306 -6.32 -22.20 16.14
CA ALA A 306 -7.53 -21.98 16.95
C ALA A 306 -7.73 -20.53 17.48
N GLY A 307 -6.98 -19.54 16.99
CA GLY A 307 -7.06 -18.16 17.46
C GLY A 307 -8.09 -17.28 16.72
N HIS A 308 -8.86 -16.55 17.53
CA HIS A 308 -9.91 -15.52 17.35
C HIS A 308 -10.97 -15.62 16.23
N GLY A 309 -12.21 -15.33 16.65
CA GLY A 309 -13.46 -15.68 15.98
C GLY A 309 -13.68 -15.04 14.61
N THR A 310 -14.27 -15.84 13.73
CA THR A 310 -14.81 -15.41 12.45
C THR A 310 -16.20 -14.81 12.70
N PRO A 311 -16.43 -13.51 12.46
CA PRO A 311 -17.79 -12.97 12.49
C PRO A 311 -18.64 -13.57 11.37
N PRO A 312 -19.97 -13.72 11.55
CA PRO A 312 -20.87 -14.07 10.45
C PRO A 312 -20.68 -13.07 9.28
N GLU A 313 -20.67 -13.56 8.05
CA GLU A 313 -20.52 -12.77 6.81
C GLU A 313 -19.15 -12.09 6.55
N ALA A 314 -18.06 -12.53 7.20
CA ALA A 314 -16.70 -12.04 6.88
C ALA A 314 -16.30 -12.15 5.39
N ASP A 315 -16.89 -13.11 4.66
CA ASP A 315 -16.61 -13.40 3.26
C ASP A 315 -17.47 -12.57 2.27
N ALA A 316 -18.40 -11.75 2.76
CA ALA A 316 -19.46 -11.14 1.92
C ALA A 316 -19.08 -9.82 1.22
N ARG A 317 -17.84 -9.33 1.33
CA ARG A 317 -17.42 -8.08 0.68
C ARG A 317 -16.13 -8.28 -0.13
N VAL A 318 -16.27 -8.38 -1.45
CA VAL A 318 -15.16 -8.18 -2.39
C VAL A 318 -14.89 -6.68 -2.45
N PHE A 319 -14.16 -6.18 -1.46
CA PHE A 319 -13.78 -4.77 -1.41
C PHE A 319 -12.81 -4.44 -2.55
N GLN A 320 -12.97 -3.26 -3.14
CA GLN A 320 -12.01 -2.75 -4.11
C GLN A 320 -10.81 -2.20 -3.33
N LYS A 321 -9.62 -2.73 -3.61
CA LYS A 321 -8.37 -2.39 -2.91
C LYS A 321 -7.54 -1.46 -3.77
N HIS A 322 -6.95 -0.43 -3.17
CA HIS A 322 -6.36 0.68 -3.90
C HIS A 322 -5.04 1.09 -3.27
N THR A 323 -4.00 1.19 -4.08
CA THR A 323 -2.62 1.53 -3.71
C THR A 323 -1.86 1.63 -5.04
N THR A 324 -0.77 2.38 -5.10
CA THR A 324 0.17 2.31 -6.23
C THR A 324 1.59 2.09 -5.71
N HIS A 325 2.36 1.25 -6.41
CA HIS A 325 3.79 1.06 -6.14
C HIS A 325 4.64 1.62 -7.28
N ILE A 326 5.78 2.22 -6.94
CA ILE A 326 6.74 2.81 -7.85
C ILE A 326 8.11 2.26 -7.50
N ALA A 327 8.80 1.72 -8.52
CA ALA A 327 10.20 1.33 -8.46
C ALA A 327 11.00 2.25 -9.39
N ALA A 328 12.11 2.80 -8.89
CA ALA A 328 13.06 3.57 -9.69
C ALA A 328 14.50 3.21 -9.32
N ALA A 329 15.39 3.21 -10.30
CA ALA A 329 16.83 3.09 -10.12
C ALA A 329 17.54 4.00 -11.11
N ASP A 330 18.77 4.43 -10.80
CA ASP A 330 19.58 5.27 -11.68
C ASP A 330 21.02 4.78 -11.82
N ALA A 331 21.72 5.38 -12.79
CA ALA A 331 23.12 5.08 -13.09
C ALA A 331 24.10 5.56 -12.00
N GLU A 332 23.66 6.41 -11.06
CA GLU A 332 24.48 6.81 -9.91
C GLU A 332 24.48 5.72 -8.82
N GLY A 333 23.59 4.72 -8.92
CA GLY A 333 23.45 3.65 -7.94
C GLY A 333 22.38 3.93 -6.88
N ASN A 334 21.50 4.92 -7.09
CA ASN A 334 20.34 5.11 -6.21
C ASN A 334 19.21 4.17 -6.63
N TRP A 335 18.54 3.58 -5.64
CA TRP A 335 17.35 2.75 -5.81
C TRP A 335 16.25 3.24 -4.88
N VAL A 336 15.03 3.33 -5.39
CA VAL A 336 13.89 3.92 -4.69
C VAL A 336 12.67 3.02 -4.88
N ALA A 337 12.00 2.75 -3.77
CA ALA A 337 10.72 2.06 -3.71
C ALA A 337 9.71 2.95 -2.98
N ILE A 338 8.67 3.41 -3.68
CA ILE A 338 7.58 4.18 -3.09
C ILE A 338 6.30 3.35 -3.16
N THR A 339 5.65 3.14 -2.03
CA THR A 339 4.26 2.67 -2.02
C THR A 339 3.40 3.79 -1.45
N GLN A 340 2.35 4.18 -2.19
CA GLN A 340 1.47 5.28 -1.85
C GLN A 340 0.00 4.88 -2.01
N THR A 341 -0.90 5.50 -1.25
CA THR A 341 -2.31 5.11 -1.23
C THR A 341 -3.24 6.23 -0.78
N VAL A 342 -4.53 6.09 -1.10
CA VAL A 342 -5.65 6.78 -0.43
C VAL A 342 -6.56 5.78 0.32
N ASN A 343 -6.05 4.59 0.60
CA ASN A 343 -6.72 3.39 1.12
C ASN A 343 -7.64 2.67 0.13
N THR A 344 -8.91 3.05 0.06
CA THR A 344 -9.88 2.44 -0.86
C THR A 344 -10.10 3.33 -2.09
N SER A 345 -10.93 2.89 -3.04
CA SER A 345 -11.09 3.57 -4.34
C SER A 345 -11.49 5.01 -4.06
N TYR A 346 -10.80 6.01 -4.57
CA TYR A 346 -11.11 7.41 -4.29
C TYR A 346 -11.21 7.76 -2.78
N GLY A 347 -10.51 7.02 -1.93
CA GLY A 347 -10.48 7.18 -0.48
C GLY A 347 -11.85 7.31 0.16
N ALA A 348 -12.03 8.36 0.97
CA ALA A 348 -13.28 8.64 1.67
C ALA A 348 -14.43 9.11 0.75
N LYS A 349 -14.20 9.17 -0.56
CA LYS A 349 -15.07 9.86 -1.53
C LYS A 349 -15.28 11.33 -1.19
N VAL A 350 -14.28 11.95 -0.55
CA VAL A 350 -14.27 13.37 -0.20
C VAL A 350 -13.29 14.10 -1.12
N ILE A 351 -13.81 15.08 -1.84
CA ILE A 351 -13.04 16.06 -2.60
C ILE A 351 -13.59 17.43 -2.20
N VAL A 352 -12.78 18.20 -1.48
CA VAL A 352 -13.20 19.51 -0.99
C VAL A 352 -13.34 20.46 -2.19
N PRO A 353 -14.49 21.16 -2.33
CA PRO A 353 -14.74 22.03 -3.49
C PRO A 353 -13.59 23.00 -3.78
N GLY A 354 -13.21 23.09 -5.05
CA GLY A 354 -12.15 23.98 -5.52
C GLY A 354 -10.72 23.47 -5.33
N THR A 355 -10.52 22.33 -4.66
CA THR A 355 -9.19 21.74 -4.43
C THR A 355 -8.82 20.65 -5.43
N GLY A 356 -9.79 19.86 -5.90
CA GLY A 356 -9.59 18.71 -6.79
C GLY A 356 -8.84 17.53 -6.18
N VAL A 357 -8.48 17.57 -4.89
CA VAL A 357 -7.72 16.51 -4.22
C VAL A 357 -8.68 15.49 -3.60
N VAL A 358 -8.52 14.23 -3.99
CA VAL A 358 -9.17 13.08 -3.36
C VAL A 358 -8.54 12.84 -1.98
N LEU A 359 -9.35 12.87 -0.93
CA LEU A 359 -8.90 12.61 0.44
C LEU A 359 -9.03 11.12 0.81
N ASN A 360 -8.02 10.60 1.52
CA ASN A 360 -7.94 9.22 1.98
C ASN A 360 -9.10 8.81 2.91
N ASN A 361 -9.31 7.50 3.04
CA ASN A 361 -10.06 6.91 4.15
C ASN A 361 -9.16 6.08 5.09
N GLU A 362 -7.97 6.59 5.40
CA GLU A 362 -6.97 5.81 6.12
C GLU A 362 -7.35 5.51 7.58
N MET A 363 -8.34 6.20 8.13
CA MET A 363 -8.84 5.89 9.46
C MET A 363 -9.46 4.48 9.55
N ASP A 364 -9.94 3.90 8.44
CA ASP A 364 -10.43 2.50 8.37
C ASP A 364 -9.32 1.48 8.66
N ASP A 365 -8.04 1.84 8.50
CA ASP A 365 -6.94 0.92 8.83
C ASP A 365 -6.70 0.79 10.35
N PHE A 366 -7.35 1.58 11.20
CA PHE A 366 -7.36 1.34 12.65
C PHE A 366 -8.31 0.20 13.03
N SER A 367 -8.05 -0.43 14.18
CA SER A 367 -9.05 -1.26 14.86
C SER A 367 -10.12 -0.34 15.46
N ILE A 368 -11.28 -0.26 14.80
CA ILE A 368 -12.43 0.56 15.23
C ILE A 368 -13.23 -0.10 16.37
N ALA A 369 -13.06 -1.40 16.57
CA ALA A 369 -13.59 -2.16 17.70
C ALA A 369 -12.85 -3.52 17.81
N PRO A 370 -12.73 -4.11 19.02
CA PRO A 370 -12.12 -5.43 19.19
C PRO A 370 -12.77 -6.50 18.29
N GLY A 371 -11.95 -7.22 17.52
CA GLY A 371 -12.43 -8.30 16.64
C GLY A 371 -13.13 -7.83 15.36
N GLN A 372 -13.37 -6.53 15.19
CA GLN A 372 -14.02 -6.00 13.99
C GLN A 372 -13.01 -5.92 12.84
N PRO A 373 -13.30 -6.53 11.68
CA PRO A 373 -12.49 -6.34 10.49
C PRO A 373 -12.66 -4.95 9.87
N ASN A 374 -11.58 -4.40 9.32
CA ASN A 374 -11.63 -3.22 8.44
C ASN A 374 -12.14 -3.56 7.02
N ALA A 375 -12.12 -2.60 6.09
CA ALA A 375 -12.52 -2.80 4.70
C ALA A 375 -11.65 -3.82 3.93
N PHE A 376 -10.63 -4.43 4.53
CA PHE A 376 -9.86 -5.52 3.92
C PHE A 376 -10.10 -6.89 4.57
N GLY A 377 -10.96 -6.96 5.59
CA GLY A 377 -11.15 -8.16 6.39
C GLY A 377 -10.05 -8.36 7.43
N LEU A 378 -9.18 -7.37 7.67
CA LEU A 378 -8.12 -7.48 8.67
C LEU A 378 -8.67 -7.16 10.05
N VAL A 379 -8.49 -8.10 10.97
CA VAL A 379 -8.76 -7.88 12.39
C VAL A 379 -7.51 -7.26 13.03
N GLY A 380 -7.71 -6.23 13.85
CA GLY A 380 -6.64 -5.60 14.62
C GLY A 380 -6.95 -5.63 16.12
N ALA A 381 -5.89 -5.70 16.92
CA ALA A 381 -5.95 -5.60 18.38
C ALA A 381 -5.81 -4.15 18.89
N GLU A 382 -5.76 -4.02 20.21
CA GLU A 382 -5.52 -2.77 20.94
C GLU A 382 -4.31 -1.97 20.43
N ALA A 383 -3.27 -2.68 19.99
CA ALA A 383 -2.06 -2.11 19.41
C ALA A 383 -2.34 -1.12 18.28
N ASN A 384 -3.41 -1.36 17.52
CA ASN A 384 -3.84 -0.55 16.39
C ASN A 384 -5.20 0.16 16.64
N ALA A 385 -5.58 0.40 17.90
CA ALA A 385 -6.76 1.21 18.20
C ALA A 385 -6.55 2.69 17.81
N VAL A 386 -7.65 3.40 17.50
CA VAL A 386 -7.65 4.84 17.18
C VAL A 386 -7.12 5.65 18.36
N ALA A 387 -6.18 6.56 18.11
CA ALA A 387 -5.73 7.56 19.06
C ALA A 387 -5.35 8.86 18.34
N PRO A 388 -5.47 10.04 18.98
CA PRO A 388 -5.06 11.32 18.41
C PRO A 388 -3.63 11.26 17.83
N ARG A 389 -3.43 11.77 16.62
CA ARG A 389 -2.12 11.88 15.93
C ARG A 389 -1.39 10.56 15.66
N LYS A 390 -2.00 9.43 16.00
CA LYS A 390 -1.46 8.10 15.72
C LYS A 390 -1.54 7.79 14.23
N ARG A 391 -0.62 6.97 13.73
CA ARG A 391 -0.62 6.46 12.36
C ARG A 391 -1.34 5.10 12.30
N PRO A 392 -2.29 4.90 11.37
CA PRO A 392 -2.94 3.60 11.21
C PRO A 392 -1.98 2.57 10.60
N LEU A 393 -2.05 1.33 11.09
CA LEU A 393 -1.21 0.22 10.62
C LEU A 393 -1.41 -0.03 9.12
N SER A 394 -0.32 -0.06 8.37
CA SER A 394 -0.34 -0.30 6.93
C SER A 394 0.17 -1.69 6.55
N SER A 395 -0.13 -2.14 5.33
CA SER A 395 0.44 -3.35 4.71
C SER A 395 1.46 -3.06 3.59
N MET A 396 1.72 -1.78 3.30
CA MET A 396 2.60 -1.34 2.22
C MET A 396 4.04 -1.85 2.42
N SER A 397 4.58 -2.58 1.44
CA SER A 397 5.85 -3.32 1.60
C SER A 397 6.91 -2.92 0.56
N PRO A 398 7.31 -1.64 0.43
CA PRO A 398 8.43 -1.29 -0.45
C PRO A 398 9.69 -2.02 0.04
N THR A 399 10.36 -2.73 -0.87
CA THR A 399 11.45 -3.67 -0.52
C THR A 399 12.61 -3.56 -1.50
N ILE A 400 13.83 -3.51 -0.96
CA ILE A 400 15.08 -3.52 -1.73
C ILE A 400 15.90 -4.74 -1.31
N VAL A 401 16.49 -5.43 -2.28
CA VAL A 401 17.37 -6.59 -2.07
C VAL A 401 18.79 -6.21 -2.44
N LEU A 402 19.72 -6.50 -1.53
CA LEU A 402 21.14 -6.36 -1.75
C LEU A 402 21.82 -7.74 -1.80
N GLU A 403 22.78 -7.86 -2.69
CA GLU A 403 23.67 -9.01 -2.81
C GLU A 403 25.11 -8.46 -2.75
N GLU A 404 25.90 -8.95 -1.80
CA GLU A 404 27.27 -8.45 -1.55
C GLU A 404 27.30 -6.92 -1.29
N GLY A 405 26.28 -6.40 -0.60
CA GLY A 405 26.14 -4.97 -0.29
C GLY A 405 25.68 -4.09 -1.46
N GLN A 406 25.54 -4.66 -2.67
CA GLN A 406 25.08 -3.95 -3.86
C GLN A 406 23.60 -4.21 -4.13
N PRO A 407 22.80 -3.17 -4.46
CA PRO A 407 21.39 -3.36 -4.80
C PRO A 407 21.23 -4.13 -6.11
N VAL A 408 20.37 -5.15 -6.09
CA VAL A 408 20.11 -6.01 -7.25
C VAL A 408 18.65 -6.07 -7.66
N LEU A 409 17.72 -5.84 -6.72
CA LEU A 409 16.30 -5.89 -6.98
C LEU A 409 15.59 -4.89 -6.08
N THR A 410 14.61 -4.17 -6.62
CA THR A 410 13.61 -3.47 -5.84
C THR A 410 12.24 -3.88 -6.33
N LEU A 411 11.32 -4.07 -5.39
CA LEU A 411 9.95 -4.43 -5.68
C LEU A 411 9.01 -3.99 -4.57
N GLY A 412 7.76 -3.89 -4.93
CA GLY A 412 6.66 -3.64 -4.02
C GLY A 412 5.36 -3.78 -4.78
N ALA A 413 4.25 -3.70 -4.06
CA ALA A 413 2.96 -3.98 -4.64
C ALA A 413 1.86 -3.07 -4.11
N ALA A 414 0.73 -3.12 -4.80
CA ALA A 414 -0.55 -2.56 -4.42
C ALA A 414 -1.57 -3.65 -4.05
N GLY A 415 -2.56 -3.32 -3.22
CA GLY A 415 -3.70 -4.21 -2.92
C GLY A 415 -3.95 -4.54 -1.44
N GLY A 416 -3.77 -3.57 -0.53
CA GLY A 416 -4.02 -3.78 0.91
C GLY A 416 -3.16 -4.93 1.49
N PRO A 417 -3.74 -5.89 2.24
CA PRO A 417 -2.95 -6.97 2.85
C PRO A 417 -2.25 -7.89 1.86
N THR A 418 -2.72 -7.98 0.61
CA THR A 418 -2.06 -8.84 -0.39
C THR A 418 -0.72 -8.27 -0.82
N ILE A 419 -0.38 -7.01 -0.48
CA ILE A 419 0.93 -6.42 -0.79
C ILE A 419 2.05 -7.28 -0.20
N ILE A 420 1.91 -7.69 1.06
CA ILE A 420 2.89 -8.51 1.78
C ILE A 420 3.15 -9.82 1.02
N THR A 421 2.06 -10.53 0.67
CA THR A 421 2.17 -11.85 0.02
C THR A 421 2.58 -11.76 -1.45
N GLN A 422 2.33 -10.64 -2.13
CA GLN A 422 2.82 -10.37 -3.48
C GLN A 422 4.33 -10.17 -3.50
N VAL A 423 4.84 -9.32 -2.60
CA VAL A 423 6.28 -9.08 -2.45
C VAL A 423 6.99 -10.37 -2.07
N LEU A 424 6.44 -11.11 -1.09
CA LEU A 424 6.95 -12.42 -0.69
C LEU A 424 7.05 -13.39 -1.88
N GLN A 425 5.96 -13.60 -2.62
CA GLN A 425 5.96 -14.52 -3.77
C GLN A 425 6.94 -14.07 -4.86
N GLY A 426 7.04 -12.77 -5.12
CA GLY A 426 8.03 -12.22 -6.06
C GLY A 426 9.46 -12.52 -5.63
N LEU A 427 9.78 -12.33 -4.33
CA LEU A 427 11.08 -12.64 -3.75
C LEU A 427 11.37 -14.13 -3.80
N VAL A 428 10.47 -15.00 -3.33
CA VAL A 428 10.68 -16.46 -3.30
C VAL A 428 10.89 -17.02 -4.71
N ARG A 429 10.02 -16.65 -5.67
CA ARG A 429 10.15 -17.09 -7.07
C ARG A 429 11.45 -16.64 -7.70
N ARG A 430 11.92 -15.41 -7.40
CA ARG A 430 13.17 -14.90 -7.94
C ARG A 430 14.40 -15.49 -7.26
N LEU A 431 14.41 -15.54 -5.93
CA LEU A 431 15.58 -15.82 -5.11
C LEU A 431 15.77 -17.31 -4.81
N ASP A 432 14.71 -18.08 -4.59
CA ASP A 432 14.80 -19.53 -4.39
C ASP A 432 14.67 -20.29 -5.72
N LEU A 433 13.68 -19.93 -6.55
CA LEU A 433 13.38 -20.68 -7.79
C LEU A 433 14.15 -20.18 -9.01
N GLY A 434 14.83 -19.04 -8.90
CA GLY A 434 15.63 -18.47 -9.98
C GLY A 434 14.83 -17.98 -11.19
N TRP A 435 13.50 -17.83 -11.08
CA TRP A 435 12.65 -17.48 -12.21
C TRP A 435 13.03 -16.11 -12.81
N PRO A 436 12.83 -15.91 -14.13
CA PRO A 436 12.86 -14.58 -14.73
C PRO A 436 11.89 -13.63 -14.02
N LEU A 437 12.28 -12.38 -13.77
CA LEU A 437 11.49 -11.46 -12.94
C LEU A 437 10.08 -11.22 -13.52
N ALA A 438 9.96 -11.09 -14.84
CA ALA A 438 8.66 -10.92 -15.50
C ALA A 438 7.72 -12.12 -15.27
N GLU A 439 8.28 -13.34 -15.31
CA GLU A 439 7.52 -14.55 -15.01
C GLU A 439 7.16 -14.61 -13.52
N ALA A 440 8.10 -14.34 -12.61
CA ALA A 440 7.86 -14.33 -11.17
C ALA A 440 6.70 -13.39 -10.77
N VAL A 441 6.64 -12.20 -11.38
CA VAL A 441 5.57 -11.21 -11.19
C VAL A 441 4.26 -11.66 -11.85
N GLY A 442 4.31 -12.22 -13.06
CA GLY A 442 3.13 -12.60 -13.84
C GLY A 442 2.39 -13.83 -13.32
N GLN A 443 3.09 -14.76 -12.67
CA GLN A 443 2.54 -16.05 -12.23
C GLN A 443 1.35 -15.92 -11.25
N PRO A 444 0.30 -16.76 -11.37
CA PRO A 444 -0.89 -16.72 -10.51
C PRO A 444 -0.54 -16.73 -9.02
N ARG A 445 -1.27 -15.96 -8.23
CA ARG A 445 -0.97 -15.71 -6.81
C ARG A 445 -1.90 -16.46 -5.88
N ILE A 446 -1.36 -16.79 -4.71
CA ILE A 446 -2.15 -17.17 -3.54
C ILE A 446 -1.98 -16.12 -2.42
N HIS A 447 -2.90 -16.09 -1.47
CA HIS A 447 -2.85 -15.22 -0.30
C HIS A 447 -3.58 -15.87 0.88
N HIS A 448 -2.93 -15.91 2.03
CA HIS A 448 -3.56 -16.27 3.30
C HIS A 448 -3.29 -15.17 4.32
N GLN A 449 -4.32 -14.70 5.00
CA GLN A 449 -4.19 -13.66 6.05
C GLN A 449 -4.74 -14.11 7.40
N TRP A 450 -4.75 -15.43 7.60
CA TRP A 450 -5.23 -16.14 8.79
C TRP A 450 -6.73 -16.04 9.06
N SER A 451 -7.28 -14.83 9.13
CA SER A 451 -8.72 -14.61 9.28
C SER A 451 -9.26 -13.83 8.07
N PRO A 452 -10.28 -14.35 7.36
CA PRO A 452 -10.86 -15.69 7.50
C PRO A 452 -9.85 -16.80 7.17
N ASP A 453 -10.05 -18.01 7.72
CA ASP A 453 -9.21 -19.20 7.52
C ASP A 453 -9.50 -19.82 6.14
N ALA A 454 -9.05 -19.11 5.11
CA ALA A 454 -9.18 -19.47 3.71
C ALA A 454 -8.00 -18.92 2.88
N VAL A 455 -7.52 -19.73 1.95
CA VAL A 455 -6.55 -19.32 0.93
C VAL A 455 -7.30 -18.65 -0.21
N ARG A 456 -7.03 -17.36 -0.41
CA ARG A 456 -7.46 -16.67 -1.63
C ARG A 456 -6.54 -17.05 -2.77
N ILE A 457 -7.11 -17.43 -3.91
CA ILE A 457 -6.38 -17.80 -5.11
C ILE A 457 -6.86 -16.99 -6.30
N GLU A 458 -5.95 -16.63 -7.19
CA GLU A 458 -6.35 -16.13 -8.50
C GLU A 458 -7.00 -17.25 -9.31
N SER A 459 -8.09 -16.95 -10.01
CA SER A 459 -8.88 -17.93 -10.76
C SER A 459 -8.06 -18.68 -11.82
N GLN A 460 -6.96 -18.10 -12.28
CA GLN A 460 -6.05 -18.68 -13.27
C GLN A 460 -5.02 -19.65 -12.66
N LEU A 461 -5.01 -19.84 -11.33
CA LEU A 461 -4.18 -20.86 -10.70
C LEU A 461 -4.55 -22.25 -11.27
N ALA A 462 -3.55 -23.05 -11.65
CA ALA A 462 -3.79 -24.34 -12.31
C ALA A 462 -4.70 -25.26 -11.45
N PRO A 463 -5.70 -25.95 -12.05
CA PRO A 463 -6.66 -26.78 -11.32
C PRO A 463 -6.01 -27.82 -10.39
N GLU A 464 -4.90 -28.40 -10.82
CA GLU A 464 -4.15 -29.42 -10.06
C GLU A 464 -3.56 -28.82 -8.77
N LEU A 465 -3.17 -27.54 -8.79
CA LEU A 465 -2.70 -26.83 -7.59
C LEU A 465 -3.85 -26.49 -6.65
N GLN A 466 -5.03 -26.15 -7.19
CA GLN A 466 -6.23 -25.93 -6.38
C GLN A 466 -6.65 -27.23 -5.67
N GLN A 467 -6.64 -28.35 -6.40
CA GLN A 467 -6.92 -29.66 -5.84
C GLN A 467 -5.88 -30.02 -4.76
N ALA A 468 -4.59 -29.86 -5.04
CA ALA A 468 -3.52 -30.15 -4.09
C ALA A 468 -3.60 -29.34 -2.79
N LEU A 469 -4.06 -28.09 -2.85
CA LEU A 469 -4.34 -27.28 -1.66
C LEU A 469 -5.57 -27.80 -0.89
N THR A 470 -6.65 -28.13 -1.62
CA THR A 470 -7.89 -28.63 -1.03
C THR A 470 -7.69 -29.98 -0.34
N GLU A 471 -6.95 -30.90 -0.96
CA GLU A 471 -6.62 -32.22 -0.39
C GLU A 471 -5.78 -32.12 0.88
N ARG A 472 -4.96 -31.06 1.01
CA ARG A 472 -4.24 -30.73 2.24
C ARG A 472 -5.11 -30.03 3.29
N GLY A 473 -6.38 -29.77 3.00
CA GLY A 473 -7.35 -29.21 3.95
C GLY A 473 -7.57 -27.70 3.87
N HIS A 474 -7.03 -27.02 2.87
CA HIS A 474 -7.25 -25.58 2.68
C HIS A 474 -8.64 -25.29 2.12
N LYS A 475 -9.36 -24.32 2.70
CA LYS A 475 -10.53 -23.70 2.08
C LYS A 475 -10.08 -22.68 1.04
N LEU A 476 -10.65 -22.72 -0.16
CA LEU A 476 -10.25 -21.85 -1.25
C LEU A 476 -11.32 -20.80 -1.58
N THR A 477 -10.89 -19.55 -1.72
CA THR A 477 -11.73 -18.46 -2.24
C THR A 477 -11.12 -17.95 -3.54
N LYS A 478 -11.88 -17.97 -4.64
CA LYS A 478 -11.40 -17.53 -5.96
C LYS A 478 -11.62 -16.05 -6.16
N VAL A 479 -10.63 -15.37 -6.73
CA VAL A 479 -10.71 -13.96 -7.13
C VAL A 479 -10.16 -13.79 -8.54
N GLY A 480 -10.65 -12.77 -9.27
CA GLY A 480 -10.24 -12.56 -10.66
C GLY A 480 -8.74 -12.24 -10.82
N SER A 481 -8.22 -11.37 -9.96
CA SER A 481 -6.78 -11.06 -9.84
C SER A 481 -6.46 -10.47 -8.46
N MET A 482 -5.18 -10.48 -8.06
CA MET A 482 -4.70 -9.98 -6.78
C MET A 482 -3.51 -9.03 -6.94
N GLY A 483 -3.81 -7.74 -6.79
CA GLY A 483 -2.83 -6.67 -6.64
C GLY A 483 -1.97 -6.41 -7.88
N VAL A 484 -1.04 -5.46 -7.74
CA VAL A 484 -0.18 -4.97 -8.82
C VAL A 484 1.24 -4.78 -8.29
N THR A 485 2.19 -5.55 -8.82
CA THR A 485 3.61 -5.46 -8.48
C THR A 485 4.37 -4.65 -9.52
N GLN A 486 5.23 -3.74 -9.07
CA GLN A 486 6.23 -3.09 -9.91
C GLN A 486 7.62 -3.45 -9.37
N ALA A 487 8.56 -3.72 -10.26
CA ALA A 487 9.90 -4.13 -9.87
C ALA A 487 10.97 -3.66 -10.87
N ILE A 488 12.19 -3.49 -10.38
CA ILE A 488 13.39 -3.33 -11.20
C ILE A 488 14.41 -4.35 -10.73
N LEU A 489 15.04 -5.05 -11.67
CA LEU A 489 16.18 -5.94 -11.45
C LEU A 489 17.41 -5.36 -12.14
N LEU A 490 18.59 -5.45 -11.52
CA LEU A 490 19.86 -5.26 -12.21
C LEU A 490 20.31 -6.62 -12.73
N ASP A 491 20.33 -6.78 -14.05
CA ASP A 491 20.95 -7.93 -14.66
C ASP A 491 22.47 -7.77 -14.60
N ARG A 492 23.11 -8.51 -13.67
CA ARG A 492 24.56 -8.45 -13.46
C ARG A 492 25.36 -8.90 -14.69
N ALA A 493 24.79 -9.74 -15.57
CA ALA A 493 25.50 -10.22 -16.76
C ALA A 493 25.64 -9.10 -17.80
N SER A 494 24.59 -8.30 -18.02
CA SER A 494 24.60 -7.20 -18.98
C SER A 494 24.90 -5.83 -18.37
N GLY A 495 24.81 -5.69 -17.04
CA GLY A 495 24.89 -4.41 -16.33
C GLY A 495 23.67 -3.52 -16.54
N ARG A 496 22.57 -4.03 -17.09
CA ARG A 496 21.37 -3.25 -17.44
C ARG A 496 20.25 -3.42 -16.42
N PHE A 497 19.43 -2.39 -16.27
CA PHE A 497 18.19 -2.47 -15.51
C PHE A 497 17.09 -3.13 -16.35
N LEU A 498 16.42 -4.11 -15.77
CA LEU A 498 15.19 -4.70 -16.26
C LEU A 498 14.03 -4.22 -15.40
N GLY A 499 13.25 -3.28 -15.92
CA GLY A 499 11.97 -2.89 -15.33
C GLY A 499 10.87 -3.89 -15.68
N VAL A 500 10.05 -4.25 -14.69
CA VAL A 500 8.92 -5.16 -14.83
C VAL A 500 7.68 -4.51 -14.23
N HIS A 501 6.61 -4.48 -15.02
CA HIS A 501 5.28 -4.11 -14.56
C HIS A 501 4.38 -5.34 -14.51
N ASP A 502 3.39 -5.31 -13.62
CA ASP A 502 2.41 -6.38 -13.51
C ASP A 502 1.57 -6.51 -14.80
N PRO A 503 1.48 -7.70 -15.41
CA PRO A 503 0.67 -7.90 -16.62
C PRO A 503 -0.85 -7.80 -16.38
N ARG A 504 -1.31 -7.77 -15.11
CA ARG A 504 -2.73 -7.70 -14.75
C ARG A 504 -3.38 -6.35 -15.05
N VAL A 505 -2.58 -5.29 -15.17
CA VAL A 505 -3.08 -3.92 -15.39
C VAL A 505 -2.25 -3.21 -16.46
N PRO A 506 -2.81 -2.18 -17.12
CA PRO A 506 -2.00 -1.26 -17.89
C PRO A 506 -0.87 -0.69 -17.01
N GLY A 507 0.36 -0.81 -17.47
CA GLY A 507 1.54 -0.31 -16.78
C GLY A 507 2.65 0.01 -17.76
N LYS A 508 3.71 0.63 -17.27
CA LYS A 508 4.88 0.93 -18.08
C LYS A 508 6.14 0.67 -17.28
N ALA A 509 6.97 -0.22 -17.80
CA ALA A 509 8.39 -0.25 -17.48
C ALA A 509 9.13 0.51 -18.58
N ALA A 510 9.97 1.45 -18.20
CA ALA A 510 10.78 2.23 -19.15
C ALA A 510 12.16 2.48 -18.55
N GLY A 511 13.17 2.35 -19.40
CA GLY A 511 14.56 2.61 -19.08
C GLY A 511 15.37 2.76 -20.37
N PRO A 512 16.55 3.40 -20.31
CA PRO A 512 17.48 3.47 -21.44
C PRO A 512 18.09 2.11 -21.82
#